data_AF-A0A1Z4M0C0-F1
#
_entry.id   AF-A0A1Z4M0C0-F1
#
_cell.length_a   1.000
_cell.length_b   1.000
_cell.length_c   1.000
_cell.angle_alpha   90.00
_cell.angle_beta   90.00
_cell.angle_gamma   90.00
#
_symmetry.space_group_name_H-M   'P 1'
#
loop_
_entity.id
_entity.type
_entity.pdbx_description
1 polymer ?
#
loop_
_entity_poly.entity_id
_entity_poly.type
_entity_poly.pdbx_seq_one_letter_code
_entity_poly.pdbx_strand_id
1 'polypeptide(L)'
;MSENNQNPREYDAVLGGNSPPPIDGVVLGGIEGLRRRLETGNTQQRVDSLADAVKYGDAGIDLLIEALNDAEIEIRAKAFNILKNIDSEKVQQIVEKGIPLRKGDKLYSVYESIIDYNDYCYDLIDYIDYEDDYYDFEGQLLSQYILKESAKAVALDYHQWQTRQEDFHKTYEIGWDVSDNLRHSFSIITWCKKNKILLRLLNENSSEFEKRLNAVGIENKYQDAVIIEDERYQYLLEEMETDEDNWDILCKLETRVINYLKENHKYELLGQLWFDAVGKLAFVHEESIEKETYFKAQENFDINF
;
A
#
# COMPACT_ATOMS: atom_id res chain seq x y z
N MET A 1 -28.78 -5.55 -61.24
CA MET A 1 -29.22 -4.59 -60.19
C MET A 1 -28.79 -5.20 -58.87
N SER A 2 -27.82 -4.59 -58.19
CA SER A 2 -27.28 -5.04 -56.92
C SER A 2 -27.70 -4.05 -55.85
N GLU A 3 -28.56 -4.49 -54.93
CA GLU A 3 -29.01 -3.68 -53.80
C GLU A 3 -27.87 -3.54 -52.79
N ASN A 4 -27.51 -2.30 -52.51
CA ASN A 4 -26.45 -1.92 -51.58
C ASN A 4 -27.06 -1.83 -50.18
N ASN A 5 -26.82 -2.85 -49.35
CA ASN A 5 -27.38 -2.96 -48.01
C ASN A 5 -26.52 -2.13 -47.03
N GLN A 6 -26.77 -0.81 -46.95
CA GLN A 6 -26.13 0.08 -45.98
C GLN A 6 -27.05 0.33 -44.79
N ASN A 7 -27.11 -0.64 -43.87
CA ASN A 7 -27.68 -0.38 -42.55
C ASN A 7 -26.61 0.28 -41.65
N PRO A 8 -26.93 1.40 -40.98
CA PRO A 8 -26.01 2.05 -40.06
C PRO A 8 -25.66 1.14 -38.88
N ARG A 9 -24.39 1.13 -38.47
CA ARG A 9 -23.91 0.45 -37.26
C ARG A 9 -24.30 1.24 -36.01
N GLU A 10 -24.25 0.61 -34.84
CA GLU A 10 -24.58 1.23 -33.55
C GLU A 10 -23.73 2.50 -33.24
N TYR A 11 -22.59 2.66 -33.94
CA TYR A 11 -21.66 3.78 -33.80
C TYR A 11 -21.67 4.77 -34.97
N ASP A 12 -22.54 4.56 -35.98
CA ASP A 12 -22.66 5.49 -37.10
C ASP A 12 -23.42 6.75 -36.66
N ALA A 13 -22.85 7.92 -36.96
CA ALA A 13 -23.43 9.21 -36.59
C ALA A 13 -24.81 9.38 -37.25
N VAL A 14 -25.85 9.60 -36.43
CA VAL A 14 -27.20 9.88 -36.90
C VAL A 14 -27.34 11.39 -37.16
N LEU A 15 -27.71 11.77 -38.39
CA LEU A 15 -27.98 13.16 -38.75
C LEU A 15 -29.19 13.67 -37.97
N GLY A 16 -28.97 14.63 -37.06
CA GLY A 16 -29.99 15.25 -36.22
C GLY A 16 -31.08 15.97 -37.02
N GLY A 17 -32.32 15.90 -36.53
CA GLY A 17 -33.50 16.54 -37.13
C GLY A 17 -33.50 18.07 -37.08
N ASN A 18 -34.51 18.66 -37.73
CA ASN A 18 -34.69 20.09 -38.10
C ASN A 18 -34.73 21.14 -36.97
N SER A 19 -34.06 20.94 -35.83
CA SER A 19 -33.80 22.00 -34.85
C SER A 19 -32.33 22.42 -34.96
N PRO A 20 -32.02 23.73 -35.06
CA PRO A 20 -30.63 24.17 -35.11
C PRO A 20 -29.94 23.70 -33.82
N PRO A 21 -28.80 22.99 -33.91
CA PRO A 21 -28.07 22.61 -32.71
C PRO A 21 -27.64 23.88 -31.97
N PRO A 22 -27.41 23.79 -30.65
CA PRO A 22 -26.69 24.83 -29.92
C PRO A 22 -25.44 25.22 -30.72
N ILE A 23 -25.03 26.48 -30.67
CA ILE A 23 -23.95 27.03 -31.50
C ILE A 23 -22.61 26.26 -31.33
N ASP A 24 -22.48 25.40 -30.30
CA ASP A 24 -21.35 24.49 -30.06
C ASP A 24 -21.75 22.99 -29.91
N GLY A 25 -22.97 22.62 -30.31
CA GLY A 25 -23.58 21.32 -30.07
C GLY A 25 -23.24 20.25 -31.11
N VAL A 26 -21.96 19.90 -31.27
CA VAL A 26 -21.58 18.68 -31.99
C VAL A 26 -21.60 17.51 -31.01
N VAL A 27 -22.55 16.58 -31.19
CA VAL A 27 -22.53 15.27 -30.53
C VAL A 27 -21.47 14.42 -31.23
N LEU A 28 -20.22 14.60 -30.82
CA LEU A 28 -19.13 13.73 -31.29
C LEU A 28 -19.34 12.35 -30.67
N GLY A 29 -19.97 11.45 -31.44
CA GLY A 29 -20.00 10.03 -31.14
C GLY A 29 -18.69 9.35 -31.55
N GLY A 30 -18.49 8.11 -31.10
CA GLY A 30 -17.36 7.30 -31.53
C GLY A 30 -15.99 7.81 -31.05
N ILE A 31 -14.96 7.60 -31.89
CA ILE A 31 -13.55 7.90 -31.56
C ILE A 31 -13.31 9.41 -31.32
N GLU A 32 -14.01 10.29 -32.03
CA GLU A 32 -13.92 11.74 -31.84
C GLU A 32 -14.49 12.19 -30.50
N GLY A 33 -15.56 11.53 -30.06
CA GLY A 33 -16.11 11.73 -28.71
C GLY A 33 -15.13 11.32 -27.63
N LEU A 34 -14.39 10.23 -27.86
CA LEU A 34 -13.33 9.76 -26.96
C LEU A 34 -12.15 10.75 -26.93
N ARG A 35 -11.68 11.21 -28.10
CA ARG A 35 -10.61 12.23 -28.20
C ARG A 35 -10.96 13.49 -27.41
N ARG A 36 -12.17 14.01 -27.56
CA ARG A 36 -12.65 15.17 -26.79
C ARG A 36 -12.64 14.93 -25.28
N ARG A 37 -13.00 13.73 -24.80
CA ARG A 37 -12.92 13.38 -23.36
C ARG A 37 -11.48 13.34 -22.87
N LEU A 38 -10.55 12.82 -23.67
CA LEU A 38 -9.12 12.82 -23.34
C LEU A 38 -8.50 14.22 -23.33
N GLU A 39 -9.05 15.17 -24.09
CA GLU A 39 -8.57 16.55 -24.13
C GLU A 39 -9.16 17.42 -23.01
N THR A 40 -10.42 17.19 -22.63
CA THR A 40 -11.18 18.12 -21.76
C THR A 40 -11.53 17.56 -20.39
N GLY A 41 -11.45 16.25 -20.19
CA GLY A 41 -11.71 15.61 -18.91
C GLY A 41 -10.66 15.96 -17.87
N ASN A 42 -10.98 15.74 -16.59
CA ASN A 42 -9.95 15.69 -15.54
C ASN A 42 -9.14 14.38 -15.66
N THR A 43 -7.99 14.30 -14.98
CA THR A 43 -7.09 13.14 -15.04
C THR A 43 -7.82 11.80 -14.91
N GLN A 44 -8.66 11.63 -13.87
CA GLN A 44 -9.40 10.39 -13.68
C GLN A 44 -10.37 10.09 -14.83
N GLN A 45 -11.15 11.08 -15.28
CA GLN A 45 -12.07 10.90 -16.41
C GLN A 45 -11.34 10.51 -17.70
N ARG A 46 -10.14 11.05 -17.90
CA ARG A 46 -9.29 10.73 -19.05
C ARG A 46 -8.75 9.30 -18.92
N VAL A 47 -8.22 8.91 -17.75
CA VAL A 47 -7.78 7.54 -17.42
C VAL A 47 -8.92 6.53 -17.69
N ASP A 48 -10.11 6.80 -17.16
CA ASP A 48 -11.28 5.92 -17.31
C ASP A 48 -11.70 5.79 -18.78
N SER A 49 -11.64 6.91 -19.52
CA SER A 49 -12.01 6.93 -20.94
C SER A 49 -11.06 6.14 -21.83
N LEU A 50 -9.76 6.02 -21.49
CA LEU A 50 -8.79 5.28 -22.32
C LEU A 50 -9.18 3.82 -22.54
N ALA A 51 -9.90 3.20 -21.60
CA ALA A 51 -10.38 1.82 -21.75
C ALA A 51 -11.35 1.66 -22.94
N ASP A 52 -12.04 2.72 -23.36
CA ASP A 52 -12.92 2.69 -24.53
C ASP A 52 -12.14 2.60 -25.85
N ALA A 53 -10.85 2.96 -25.88
CA ALA A 53 -10.07 3.03 -27.11
C ALA A 53 -10.02 1.68 -27.84
N VAL A 54 -9.95 0.56 -27.11
CA VAL A 54 -9.90 -0.79 -27.70
C VAL A 54 -11.11 -1.12 -28.58
N LYS A 55 -12.25 -0.44 -28.37
CA LYS A 55 -13.48 -0.62 -29.17
C LYS A 55 -13.35 -0.11 -30.60
N TYR A 56 -12.32 0.69 -30.90
CA TYR A 56 -12.14 1.38 -32.18
C TYR A 56 -11.01 0.78 -33.04
N GLY A 57 -10.51 -0.41 -32.72
CA GLY A 57 -9.48 -1.10 -33.50
C GLY A 57 -8.20 -0.27 -33.67
N ASP A 58 -7.66 -0.20 -34.89
CA ASP A 58 -6.42 0.53 -35.19
C ASP A 58 -6.48 2.01 -34.81
N ALA A 59 -7.61 2.69 -35.02
CA ALA A 59 -7.78 4.09 -34.62
C ALA A 59 -7.73 4.27 -33.08
N GLY A 60 -8.18 3.26 -32.34
CA GLY A 60 -8.05 3.21 -30.90
C GLY A 60 -6.62 2.96 -30.44
N ILE A 61 -5.90 2.07 -31.12
CA ILE A 61 -4.47 1.82 -30.89
C ILE A 61 -3.67 3.10 -31.12
N ASP A 62 -3.93 3.80 -32.22
CA ASP A 62 -3.26 5.08 -32.54
C ASP A 62 -3.50 6.12 -31.44
N LEU A 63 -4.73 6.22 -30.93
CA LEU A 63 -5.06 7.10 -29.82
C LEU A 63 -4.33 6.72 -28.52
N LEU A 64 -4.19 5.42 -28.21
CA LEU A 64 -3.42 4.96 -27.04
C LEU A 64 -1.93 5.29 -27.19
N ILE A 65 -1.38 5.18 -28.41
CA ILE A 65 0.00 5.55 -28.70
C ILE A 65 0.20 7.07 -28.56
N GLU A 66 -0.77 7.87 -29.01
CA GLU A 66 -0.77 9.32 -28.78
C GLU A 66 -0.78 9.64 -27.28
N ALA A 67 -1.58 8.92 -26.49
CA ALA A 67 -1.67 9.10 -25.03
C ALA A 67 -0.37 8.76 -24.28
N LEU A 68 0.56 8.00 -24.87
CA LEU A 68 1.91 7.84 -24.31
C LEU A 68 2.74 9.13 -24.34
N ASN A 69 2.27 10.17 -25.03
CA ASN A 69 2.87 11.50 -25.00
C ASN A 69 2.11 12.49 -24.10
N ASP A 70 1.21 12.00 -23.25
CA ASP A 70 0.48 12.86 -22.34
C ASP A 70 1.37 13.53 -21.29
N ALA A 71 0.99 14.70 -20.79
CA ALA A 71 1.70 15.38 -19.71
C ALA A 71 1.64 14.57 -18.39
N GLU A 72 0.53 13.89 -18.13
CA GLU A 72 0.29 13.18 -16.87
C GLU A 72 0.77 11.74 -16.96
N ILE A 73 1.62 11.32 -16.01
CA ILE A 73 2.17 9.95 -15.98
C ILE A 73 1.07 8.89 -15.86
N GLU A 74 -0.01 9.19 -15.16
CA GLU A 74 -1.16 8.28 -14.97
C GLU A 74 -1.82 7.92 -16.31
N ILE A 75 -1.94 8.90 -17.21
CA ILE A 75 -2.50 8.71 -18.56
C ILE A 75 -1.56 7.86 -19.40
N ARG A 76 -0.26 8.18 -19.40
CA ARG A 76 0.75 7.39 -20.12
C ARG A 76 0.79 5.94 -19.61
N ALA A 77 0.70 5.75 -18.30
CA ALA A 77 0.73 4.45 -17.66
C ALA A 77 -0.51 3.61 -17.99
N LYS A 78 -1.71 4.22 -17.93
CA LYS A 78 -2.96 3.54 -18.31
C LYS A 78 -2.94 3.13 -19.79
N ALA A 79 -2.51 4.04 -20.67
CA ALA A 79 -2.40 3.76 -22.10
C ALA A 79 -1.43 2.60 -22.37
N PHE A 80 -0.26 2.61 -21.72
CA PHE A 80 0.71 1.52 -21.81
C PHE A 80 0.14 0.19 -21.32
N ASN A 81 -0.55 0.17 -20.18
CA ASN A 81 -1.13 -1.05 -19.63
C ASN A 81 -2.18 -1.67 -20.57
N ILE A 82 -2.99 -0.83 -21.24
CA ILE A 82 -3.93 -1.29 -22.25
C ILE A 82 -3.16 -1.85 -23.46
N LEU A 83 -2.16 -1.12 -23.96
CA LEU A 83 -1.33 -1.54 -25.10
C LEU A 83 -0.62 -2.88 -24.84
N LYS A 84 -0.10 -3.13 -23.63
CA LYS A 84 0.57 -4.39 -23.26
C LYS A 84 -0.25 -5.65 -23.58
N ASN A 85 -1.57 -5.53 -23.57
CA ASN A 85 -2.50 -6.65 -23.80
C ASN A 85 -2.97 -6.78 -25.27
N ILE A 86 -2.44 -5.95 -26.18
CA ILE A 86 -2.82 -5.94 -27.60
C ILE A 86 -1.74 -6.66 -28.41
N ASP A 87 -2.12 -7.74 -29.08
CA ASP A 87 -1.24 -8.47 -29.99
C ASP A 87 -1.14 -7.75 -31.35
N SER A 88 -0.15 -6.88 -31.48
CA SER A 88 0.14 -6.12 -32.70
C SER A 88 1.63 -5.83 -32.82
N GLU A 89 2.21 -6.03 -34.00
CA GLU A 89 3.65 -5.75 -34.27
C GLU A 89 4.02 -4.30 -33.93
N LYS A 90 3.11 -3.35 -34.21
CA LYS A 90 3.29 -1.92 -33.89
C LYS A 90 3.38 -1.69 -32.38
N VAL A 91 2.64 -2.47 -31.60
CA VAL A 91 2.55 -2.34 -30.15
C VAL A 91 3.73 -3.02 -29.46
N GLN A 92 4.21 -4.14 -29.98
CA GLN A 92 5.36 -4.87 -29.41
C GLN A 92 6.59 -3.97 -29.23
N GLN A 93 6.95 -3.19 -30.26
CA GLN A 93 8.09 -2.26 -30.20
C GLN A 93 7.93 -1.16 -29.13
N ILE A 94 6.70 -0.80 -28.80
CA ILE A 94 6.39 0.21 -27.78
C ILE A 94 6.47 -0.42 -26.40
N VAL A 95 5.87 -1.59 -26.24
CA VAL A 95 5.88 -2.37 -24.98
C VAL A 95 7.30 -2.73 -24.56
N GLU A 96 8.16 -3.09 -25.52
CA GLU A 96 9.59 -3.37 -25.28
C GLU A 96 10.36 -2.18 -24.67
N LYS A 97 9.98 -0.95 -25.02
CA LYS A 97 10.60 0.26 -24.47
C LYS A 97 10.16 0.50 -23.03
N GLY A 98 8.87 0.34 -22.75
CA GLY A 98 8.26 0.63 -21.45
C GLY A 98 7.46 1.93 -21.44
N ILE A 99 7.05 2.37 -20.25
CA ILE A 99 6.29 3.61 -20.04
C ILE A 99 7.27 4.78 -20.17
N PRO A 100 7.06 5.74 -21.08
CA PRO A 100 7.93 6.90 -21.16
C PRO A 100 7.81 7.76 -19.89
N LEU A 101 8.94 8.01 -19.27
CA LEU A 101 9.10 8.89 -18.12
C LEU A 101 9.72 10.22 -18.55
N ARG A 102 9.18 11.31 -18.02
CA ARG A 102 9.54 12.68 -18.27
C ARG A 102 10.17 13.29 -17.04
N LYS A 103 10.96 14.34 -17.25
CA LYS A 103 11.52 15.11 -16.15
C LYS A 103 10.41 15.64 -15.23
N GLY A 104 10.54 15.39 -13.93
CA GLY A 104 9.57 15.80 -12.91
C GLY A 104 8.43 14.81 -12.67
N ASP A 105 8.36 13.71 -13.44
CA ASP A 105 7.53 12.58 -13.05
C ASP A 105 7.98 12.03 -11.70
N LYS A 106 7.04 11.40 -10.98
CA LYS A 106 7.31 10.74 -9.72
C LYS A 106 7.27 9.23 -9.89
N LEU A 107 8.28 8.56 -9.35
CA LEU A 107 8.32 7.12 -9.19
C LEU A 107 8.37 6.78 -7.70
N TYR A 108 7.67 5.73 -7.31
CA TYR A 108 7.58 5.27 -5.93
C TYR A 108 8.25 3.92 -5.83
N SER A 109 9.47 3.92 -5.31
CA SER A 109 10.28 2.72 -5.10
C SER A 109 9.98 2.16 -3.71
N VAL A 110 9.71 0.86 -3.64
CA VAL A 110 9.54 0.13 -2.37
C VAL A 110 10.84 -0.55 -2.05
N TYR A 111 11.40 -0.23 -0.89
CA TYR A 111 12.63 -0.80 -0.37
C TYR A 111 12.33 -1.65 0.85
N GLU A 112 13.08 -2.73 1.02
CA GLU A 112 13.18 -3.40 2.31
C GLU A 112 13.90 -2.47 3.29
N SER A 113 13.32 -2.30 4.47
CA SER A 113 13.97 -1.52 5.52
C SER A 113 15.21 -2.27 6.00
N ILE A 114 16.31 -1.54 6.16
CA ILE A 114 17.55 -2.16 6.66
C ILE A 114 17.38 -2.38 8.15
N ILE A 115 17.76 -3.57 8.61
CA ILE A 115 17.86 -3.89 10.02
C ILE A 115 19.35 -3.90 10.33
N ASP A 116 19.84 -2.83 10.94
CA ASP A 116 21.20 -2.80 11.46
C ASP A 116 21.22 -3.39 12.87
N TYR A 117 22.15 -4.29 13.15
CA TYR A 117 22.28 -4.96 14.44
C TYR A 117 23.54 -4.48 15.12
N ASN A 118 23.40 -3.96 16.34
CA ASN A 118 24.54 -3.75 17.24
C ASN A 118 24.52 -4.80 18.36
N ASP A 119 25.52 -4.75 19.24
CA ASP A 119 25.67 -5.72 20.34
C ASP A 119 24.48 -5.77 21.32
N TYR A 120 23.54 -4.81 21.23
CA TYR A 120 22.48 -4.60 22.23
C TYR A 120 21.08 -4.33 21.65
N CYS A 121 20.93 -3.95 20.39
CA CYS A 121 19.65 -3.70 19.72
C CYS A 121 19.76 -3.78 18.19
N TYR A 122 18.63 -3.61 17.52
CA TYR A 122 18.60 -3.32 16.10
C TYR A 122 17.93 -1.97 15.85
N ASP A 123 18.39 -1.27 14.82
CA ASP A 123 17.77 -0.06 14.31
C ASP A 123 17.15 -0.35 12.96
N LEU A 124 15.92 0.13 12.78
CA LEU A 124 15.23 0.04 11.51
C LEU A 124 15.44 1.32 10.73
N ILE A 125 16.07 1.17 9.58
CA ILE A 125 16.54 2.28 8.75
C ILE A 125 15.64 2.41 7.51
N ASP A 126 14.94 3.53 7.46
CA ASP A 126 13.97 3.91 6.41
C ASP A 126 14.52 5.03 5.49
N TYR A 127 15.81 5.00 5.16
CA TYR A 127 16.43 5.93 4.23
C TYR A 127 17.48 5.22 3.35
N ILE A 128 17.75 5.81 2.19
CA ILE A 128 18.66 5.25 1.18
C ILE A 128 20.07 5.84 1.32
N ASP A 129 20.20 7.04 1.88
CA ASP A 129 21.48 7.76 1.98
C ASP A 129 22.05 7.69 3.40
N TYR A 130 22.73 6.60 3.75
CA TYR A 130 23.75 6.63 4.80
C TYR A 130 25.12 6.77 4.15
N GLU A 131 25.60 8.00 4.03
CA GLU A 131 27.03 8.29 3.84
C GLU A 131 27.74 8.16 5.20
N ASP A 132 27.70 6.99 5.82
CA ASP A 132 28.63 6.68 6.92
C ASP A 132 29.70 5.75 6.37
N ASP A 133 30.97 6.16 6.50
CA ASP A 133 32.16 5.56 5.86
C ASP A 133 32.42 4.09 6.25
N TYR A 134 31.54 3.49 7.05
CA TYR A 134 31.69 2.16 7.64
C TYR A 134 30.83 1.07 7.00
N TYR A 135 29.71 1.40 6.32
CA TYR A 135 28.83 0.39 5.72
C TYR A 135 28.20 0.89 4.41
N ASP A 136 28.71 0.41 3.27
CA ASP A 136 28.06 0.53 1.96
C ASP A 136 26.85 -0.42 1.92
N PHE A 137 25.73 -0.05 2.56
CA PHE A 137 24.50 -0.85 2.48
C PHE A 137 23.37 -0.03 1.86
N GLU A 138 23.10 -0.29 0.58
CA GLU A 138 21.91 0.21 -0.10
C GLU A 138 20.72 -0.71 0.22
N GLY A 139 19.59 -0.15 0.65
CA GLY A 139 18.37 -0.92 0.91
C GLY A 139 17.97 -1.74 -0.33
N GLN A 140 17.52 -2.98 -0.13
CA GLN A 140 17.14 -3.84 -1.25
C GLN A 140 15.86 -3.30 -1.91
N LEU A 141 15.95 -2.89 -3.17
CA LEU A 141 14.78 -2.50 -3.97
C LEU A 141 13.89 -3.72 -4.19
N LEU A 142 12.67 -3.67 -3.67
CA LEU A 142 11.66 -4.72 -3.81
C LEU A 142 10.84 -4.55 -5.09
N SER A 143 10.40 -3.32 -5.37
CA SER A 143 9.51 -3.02 -6.50
C SER A 143 9.40 -1.50 -6.74
N GLN A 144 8.81 -1.10 -7.87
CA GLN A 144 8.61 0.31 -8.22
C GLN A 144 7.21 0.51 -8.79
N TYR A 145 6.62 1.68 -8.55
CA TYR A 145 5.24 2.02 -8.91
C TYR A 145 5.10 3.47 -9.38
N ILE A 146 4.12 3.70 -10.25
CA ILE A 146 3.71 5.06 -10.66
C ILE A 146 2.74 5.67 -9.66
N LEU A 147 1.92 4.84 -9.00
CA LEU A 147 0.95 5.27 -7.99
C LEU A 147 1.50 5.05 -6.59
N LYS A 148 1.46 6.10 -5.78
CA LYS A 148 1.92 6.08 -4.38
C LYS A 148 1.17 5.05 -3.53
N GLU A 149 -0.14 4.95 -3.72
CA GLU A 149 -0.97 4.04 -2.94
C GLU A 149 -0.68 2.56 -3.28
N SER A 150 -0.35 2.26 -4.54
CA SER A 150 0.11 0.91 -4.93
C SER A 150 1.43 0.55 -4.23
N ALA A 151 2.41 1.47 -4.21
CA ALA A 151 3.67 1.25 -3.49
C ALA A 151 3.45 1.03 -1.98
N LYS A 152 2.57 1.83 -1.36
CA LYS A 152 2.23 1.68 0.07
C LYS A 152 1.56 0.36 0.37
N ALA A 153 0.65 -0.10 -0.50
CA ALA A 153 -0.02 -1.39 -0.33
C ALA A 153 1.02 -2.53 -0.36
N VAL A 154 1.96 -2.50 -1.29
CA VAL A 154 3.02 -3.51 -1.39
C VAL A 154 3.99 -3.46 -0.22
N ALA A 155 4.38 -2.27 0.23
CA ALA A 155 5.21 -2.13 1.43
C ALA A 155 4.52 -2.71 2.67
N LEU A 156 3.21 -2.47 2.81
CA LEU A 156 2.40 -3.04 3.89
C LEU A 156 2.29 -4.56 3.78
N ASP A 157 1.99 -5.08 2.59
CA ASP A 157 1.90 -6.52 2.34
C ASP A 157 3.22 -7.23 2.63
N TYR A 158 4.35 -6.62 2.25
CA TYR A 158 5.70 -7.13 2.54
C TYR A 158 5.96 -7.19 4.04
N HIS A 159 5.69 -6.09 4.76
CA HIS A 159 5.82 -6.05 6.22
C HIS A 159 4.95 -7.13 6.89
N GLN A 160 3.69 -7.27 6.46
CA GLN A 160 2.80 -8.30 6.98
C GLN A 160 3.25 -9.72 6.61
N TRP A 161 3.87 -9.91 5.44
CA TRP A 161 4.41 -11.20 5.04
C TRP A 161 5.63 -11.57 5.87
N GLN A 162 6.59 -10.66 6.05
CA GLN A 162 7.77 -10.89 6.88
C GLN A 162 7.40 -11.24 8.32
N THR A 163 6.49 -10.47 8.92
CA THR A 163 5.97 -10.72 10.28
C THR A 163 5.24 -12.08 10.45
N ARG A 164 4.77 -12.68 9.35
CA ARG A 164 4.19 -14.03 9.34
C ARG A 164 5.24 -15.13 9.13
N GLN A 165 6.24 -14.89 8.29
CA GLN A 165 7.27 -15.88 7.95
C GLN A 165 8.29 -16.06 9.06
N GLU A 166 8.67 -14.96 9.71
CA GLU A 166 9.69 -15.02 10.73
C GLU A 166 9.15 -15.55 12.05
N ASP A 167 9.89 -16.51 12.58
CA ASP A 167 9.96 -16.78 14.00
C ASP A 167 10.78 -15.64 14.63
N PHE A 168 10.22 -14.42 14.66
CA PHE A 168 10.80 -13.22 15.32
C PHE A 168 11.30 -13.56 16.75
N HIS A 169 10.86 -14.67 17.34
CA HIS A 169 11.41 -15.24 18.57
C HIS A 169 12.90 -15.64 18.54
N LYS A 170 13.52 -15.85 17.38
CA LYS A 170 14.93 -16.29 17.31
C LYS A 170 15.95 -15.15 17.30
N THR A 171 15.53 -13.94 16.96
CA THR A 171 16.40 -12.75 16.91
C THR A 171 16.11 -11.77 18.04
N TYR A 172 15.10 -12.04 18.87
CA TYR A 172 14.63 -11.13 19.91
C TYR A 172 14.69 -11.79 21.29
N GLU A 173 15.88 -11.78 21.91
CA GLU A 173 15.91 -11.08 23.19
C GLU A 173 15.77 -9.62 22.77
N ILE A 174 14.69 -8.93 23.13
CA ILE A 174 14.62 -7.49 22.90
C ILE A 174 15.76 -6.93 23.77
N GLY A 175 16.95 -6.81 23.19
CA GLY A 175 18.18 -6.50 23.89
C GLY A 175 18.04 -5.15 24.57
N TRP A 176 18.80 -4.98 25.65
CA TRP A 176 18.64 -4.01 26.74
C TRP A 176 18.40 -2.55 26.34
N ASP A 177 18.58 -2.18 25.08
CA ASP A 177 18.55 -0.78 24.67
C ASP A 177 18.21 -0.64 23.18
N VAL A 178 17.02 -1.12 22.74
CA VAL A 178 16.41 -0.51 21.54
C VAL A 178 16.32 0.95 21.90
N SER A 179 17.18 1.78 21.27
CA SER A 179 17.57 3.10 21.77
C SER A 179 16.45 3.74 22.56
N ASP A 180 16.71 4.19 23.79
CA ASP A 180 15.70 4.81 24.66
C ASP A 180 14.63 5.62 23.88
N ASN A 181 15.01 6.36 22.85
CA ASN A 181 14.10 7.10 21.97
C ASN A 181 12.99 6.27 21.24
N LEU A 182 13.22 5.02 20.83
CA LEU A 182 12.22 4.16 20.19
C LEU A 182 11.37 3.40 21.23
N ARG A 183 12.00 2.88 22.29
CA ARG A 183 11.31 2.20 23.41
C ARG A 183 10.36 3.10 24.19
N HIS A 184 10.68 4.39 24.33
CA HIS A 184 9.86 5.34 25.09
C HIS A 184 8.49 5.64 24.46
N SER A 185 8.22 5.16 23.23
CA SER A 185 6.96 5.41 22.54
C SER A 185 6.00 4.21 22.48
N PHE A 186 6.50 2.98 22.56
CA PHE A 186 5.67 1.78 22.43
C PHE A 186 5.44 1.07 23.77
N SER A 187 4.20 1.14 24.26
CA SER A 187 3.75 0.40 25.45
C SER A 187 2.80 -0.71 25.01
N ILE A 188 3.20 -1.98 25.16
CA ILE A 188 2.36 -3.14 24.83
C ILE A 188 1.01 -3.12 25.56
N ILE A 189 0.98 -2.60 26.79
CA ILE A 189 -0.24 -2.41 27.59
C ILE A 189 -1.14 -1.35 26.94
N THR A 190 -0.58 -0.21 26.55
CA THR A 190 -1.30 0.86 25.86
C THR A 190 -1.82 0.39 24.49
N TRP A 191 -1.01 -0.38 23.77
CA TRP A 191 -1.39 -0.98 22.50
C TRP A 191 -2.54 -1.98 22.64
N CYS A 192 -2.48 -2.88 23.64
CA CYS A 192 -3.56 -3.81 23.96
C CYS A 192 -4.87 -3.06 24.30
N LYS A 193 -4.79 -1.99 25.11
CA LYS A 193 -5.94 -1.13 25.43
C LYS A 193 -6.55 -0.47 24.18
N LYS A 194 -5.71 0.08 23.30
CA LYS A 194 -6.12 0.69 22.01
C LYS A 194 -6.82 -0.32 21.10
N ASN A 195 -6.30 -1.55 21.06
CA ASN A 195 -6.75 -2.61 20.15
C ASN A 195 -7.76 -3.59 20.78
N LYS A 196 -8.34 -3.26 21.94
CA LYS A 196 -9.38 -4.07 22.61
C LYS A 196 -8.94 -5.49 22.98
N ILE A 197 -7.67 -5.64 23.35
CA ILE A 197 -7.11 -6.86 23.93
C ILE A 197 -7.07 -6.67 25.45
N LEU A 198 -7.91 -7.42 26.15
CA LEU A 198 -8.01 -7.41 27.60
C LEU A 198 -7.14 -8.51 28.20
N LEU A 199 -6.38 -8.14 29.23
CA LEU A 199 -5.53 -9.05 29.99
C LEU A 199 -6.22 -9.34 31.32
N ARG A 200 -6.74 -10.55 31.50
CA ARG A 200 -7.34 -11.04 32.73
C ARG A 200 -6.27 -11.64 33.63
N LEU A 201 -6.27 -11.25 34.90
CA LEU A 201 -5.36 -11.86 35.87
C LEU A 201 -5.92 -13.23 36.26
N LEU A 202 -5.08 -14.23 36.46
CA LEU A 202 -5.58 -15.62 36.55
C LEU A 202 -6.32 -15.96 37.85
N ASN A 203 -6.15 -15.17 38.90
CA ASN A 203 -6.98 -15.28 40.11
C ASN A 203 -8.13 -14.27 40.13
N GLU A 204 -8.22 -13.39 39.12
CA GLU A 204 -9.30 -12.42 39.05
C GLU A 204 -10.56 -13.12 38.57
N ASN A 205 -11.52 -13.20 39.49
CA ASN A 205 -12.84 -13.71 39.13
C ASN A 205 -13.57 -12.67 38.24
N SER A 206 -14.62 -13.11 37.53
CA SER A 206 -15.33 -12.25 36.59
C SER A 206 -15.84 -10.94 37.22
N SER A 207 -16.20 -10.94 38.51
CA SER A 207 -16.65 -9.73 39.21
C SER A 207 -15.52 -8.76 39.50
N GLU A 208 -14.34 -9.25 39.86
CA GLU A 208 -13.15 -8.41 40.06
C GLU A 208 -12.70 -7.80 38.73
N PHE A 209 -12.76 -8.59 37.65
CA PHE A 209 -12.47 -8.14 36.29
C PHE A 209 -13.45 -7.05 35.82
N GLU A 210 -14.75 -7.25 36.01
CA GLU A 210 -15.77 -6.23 35.74
C GLU A 210 -15.51 -4.96 36.55
N LYS A 211 -15.22 -5.06 37.85
CA LYS A 211 -14.89 -3.89 38.68
C LYS A 211 -13.67 -3.14 38.15
N ARG A 212 -12.63 -3.84 37.72
CA ARG A 212 -11.44 -3.22 37.12
C ARG A 212 -11.78 -2.53 35.81
N LEU A 213 -12.53 -3.18 34.91
CA LEU A 213 -13.03 -2.57 33.68
C LEU A 213 -13.83 -1.28 33.93
N ASN A 214 -14.60 -1.25 35.02
CA ASN A 214 -15.45 -0.12 35.40
C ASN A 214 -14.64 1.02 35.99
N ALA A 215 -13.63 0.71 36.78
CA ALA A 215 -12.73 1.69 37.38
C ALA A 215 -11.97 2.51 36.33
N VAL A 216 -11.65 1.93 35.17
CA VAL A 216 -11.05 2.65 34.03
C VAL A 216 -12.09 3.27 33.08
N GLY A 217 -13.40 3.15 33.37
CA GLY A 217 -14.48 3.78 32.58
C GLY A 217 -14.73 3.11 31.22
N ILE A 218 -14.46 1.81 31.10
CA ILE A 218 -14.35 1.10 29.81
C ILE A 218 -15.60 0.27 29.45
N GLU A 219 -16.50 0.04 30.41
CA GLU A 219 -17.59 -0.96 30.43
C GLU A 219 -18.48 -1.04 29.17
N ASN A 220 -18.73 0.08 28.47
CA ASN A 220 -19.61 0.11 27.29
C ASN A 220 -18.90 0.10 25.92
N LYS A 221 -17.57 0.24 25.85
CA LYS A 221 -16.83 0.42 24.57
C LYS A 221 -16.24 -0.88 23.98
N TYR A 222 -16.29 -1.97 24.73
CA TYR A 222 -15.47 -3.18 24.50
C TYR A 222 -16.29 -4.47 24.50
N GLN A 223 -17.54 -4.43 24.02
CA GLN A 223 -18.37 -5.64 23.87
C GLN A 223 -17.73 -6.72 22.97
N ASP A 224 -16.83 -6.32 22.07
CA ASP A 224 -16.09 -7.20 21.16
C ASP A 224 -14.65 -7.53 21.62
N ALA A 225 -14.31 -7.23 22.87
CA ALA A 225 -12.94 -7.37 23.34
C ALA A 225 -12.53 -8.83 23.58
N VAL A 226 -11.25 -9.10 23.34
CA VAL A 226 -10.62 -10.41 23.51
C VAL A 226 -10.00 -10.51 24.90
N ILE A 227 -10.20 -11.62 25.62
CA ILE A 227 -9.63 -11.84 26.96
C ILE A 227 -8.47 -12.83 26.90
N ILE A 228 -7.30 -12.45 27.43
CA ILE A 228 -6.12 -13.30 27.63
C ILE A 228 -5.94 -13.54 29.14
N GLU A 229 -5.93 -14.78 29.62
CA GLU A 229 -5.80 -15.11 31.07
C GLU A 229 -4.31 -15.32 31.48
N ASP A 230 -3.82 -14.64 32.54
CA ASP A 230 -2.39 -14.67 32.95
C ASP A 230 -2.10 -14.82 34.48
N GLU A 231 -1.45 -15.94 34.88
CA GLU A 231 -1.18 -16.43 36.27
C GLU A 231 -0.18 -15.58 37.01
N ARG A 232 0.63 -14.80 36.27
CA ARG A 232 1.85 -14.21 36.82
C ARG A 232 1.71 -12.71 37.07
N TYR A 233 0.59 -12.09 36.69
CA TYR A 233 0.40 -10.64 36.69
C TYR A 233 -0.31 -10.08 37.94
N GLN A 234 -0.22 -10.78 39.08
CA GLN A 234 -0.93 -10.41 40.32
C GLN A 234 -0.51 -9.07 40.93
N TYR A 235 0.72 -8.60 40.70
CA TYR A 235 1.33 -7.47 41.42
C TYR A 235 1.73 -6.29 40.50
N LEU A 236 1.63 -6.46 39.19
CA LEU A 236 2.51 -5.78 38.25
C LEU A 236 1.88 -4.61 37.49
N LEU A 237 0.57 -4.63 37.22
CA LEU A 237 -0.07 -3.55 36.45
C LEU A 237 -0.11 -2.18 37.17
N GLU A 238 0.19 -2.14 38.47
CA GLU A 238 0.21 -0.91 39.28
C GLU A 238 1.63 -0.33 39.50
N GLU A 239 2.71 -1.11 39.31
CA GLU A 239 4.11 -0.69 39.53
C GLU A 239 4.99 -0.66 38.25
N MET A 240 4.50 -1.17 37.12
CA MET A 240 5.32 -1.49 35.93
C MET A 240 5.83 -0.33 35.06
N GLU A 241 5.40 0.92 35.28
CA GLU A 241 5.84 2.04 34.42
C GLU A 241 7.13 2.71 34.90
N THR A 242 7.70 2.33 36.05
CA THR A 242 8.83 3.08 36.67
C THR A 242 10.06 2.26 37.06
N ASP A 243 10.06 0.92 36.89
CA ASP A 243 11.16 0.07 37.38
C ASP A 243 11.77 -0.79 36.27
N GLU A 244 13.06 -0.58 35.99
CA GLU A 244 13.86 -1.30 34.97
C GLU A 244 13.88 -2.83 35.21
N ASP A 245 13.65 -3.27 36.45
CA ASP A 245 13.65 -4.69 36.85
C ASP A 245 12.44 -5.49 36.33
N ASN A 246 11.41 -4.85 35.74
CA ASN A 246 10.20 -5.52 35.25
C ASN A 246 10.27 -6.01 33.79
N TRP A 247 11.46 -5.97 33.20
CA TRP A 247 11.71 -6.30 31.79
C TRP A 247 11.26 -7.70 31.35
N ASP A 248 11.66 -8.74 32.10
CA ASP A 248 11.34 -10.15 31.81
C ASP A 248 9.82 -10.39 31.74
N ILE A 249 9.05 -9.59 32.49
CA ILE A 249 7.60 -9.68 32.58
C ILE A 249 6.93 -9.09 31.34
N LEU A 250 7.41 -7.93 30.87
CA LEU A 250 6.94 -7.32 29.62
C LEU A 250 7.20 -8.23 28.41
N CYS A 251 8.41 -8.80 28.29
CA CYS A 251 8.76 -9.77 27.25
C CYS A 251 7.83 -10.98 27.24
N LYS A 252 7.50 -11.51 28.44
CA LYS A 252 6.57 -12.64 28.59
C LYS A 252 5.15 -12.29 28.15
N LEU A 253 4.69 -11.07 28.41
CA LEU A 253 3.37 -10.60 27.97
C LEU A 253 3.32 -10.40 26.47
N GLU A 254 4.32 -9.74 25.90
CA GLU A 254 4.44 -9.56 24.46
C GLU A 254 4.42 -10.90 23.72
N THR A 255 5.24 -11.85 24.16
CA THR A 255 5.26 -13.22 23.64
C THR A 255 3.87 -13.86 23.66
N ARG A 256 3.10 -13.66 24.74
CA ARG A 256 1.74 -14.21 24.87
C ARG A 256 0.74 -13.52 23.95
N VAL A 257 0.81 -12.19 23.83
CA VAL A 257 -0.03 -11.44 22.89
C VAL A 257 0.25 -11.91 21.45
N ILE A 258 1.53 -12.04 21.08
CA ILE A 258 1.94 -12.56 19.76
C ILE A 258 1.38 -13.97 19.54
N ASN A 259 1.60 -14.89 20.48
CA ASN A 259 1.11 -16.27 20.36
C ASN A 259 -0.41 -16.33 20.25
N TYR A 260 -1.13 -15.57 21.07
CA TYR A 260 -2.57 -15.47 21.00
C TYR A 260 -3.03 -15.01 19.60
N LEU A 261 -2.44 -13.93 19.07
CA LEU A 261 -2.80 -13.40 17.76
C LEU A 261 -2.51 -14.41 16.64
N LYS A 262 -1.38 -15.13 16.73
CA LYS A 262 -1.02 -16.22 15.79
C LYS A 262 -2.01 -17.39 15.86
N GLU A 263 -2.26 -17.93 17.05
CA GLU A 263 -3.14 -19.09 17.29
C GLU A 263 -4.59 -18.83 16.88
N ASN A 264 -5.05 -17.58 16.99
CA ASN A 264 -6.41 -17.17 16.62
C ASN A 264 -6.48 -16.55 15.21
N HIS A 265 -5.43 -16.69 14.40
CA HIS A 265 -5.36 -16.17 13.02
C HIS A 265 -5.67 -14.66 12.91
N LYS A 266 -5.33 -13.87 13.92
CA LYS A 266 -5.50 -12.41 13.97
C LYS A 266 -4.32 -11.68 13.32
N TYR A 267 -3.99 -12.04 12.08
CA TYR A 267 -2.78 -11.57 11.40
C TYR A 267 -2.75 -10.07 11.12
N GLU A 268 -3.91 -9.44 10.91
CA GLU A 268 -4.00 -7.99 10.73
C GLU A 268 -3.57 -7.24 12.00
N LEU A 269 -4.07 -7.66 13.16
CA LEU A 269 -3.67 -7.11 14.47
C LEU A 269 -2.22 -7.45 14.80
N LEU A 270 -1.73 -8.63 14.41
CA LEU A 270 -0.32 -9.00 14.57
C LEU A 270 0.59 -8.10 13.71
N GLY A 271 0.23 -7.83 12.47
CA GLY A 271 0.94 -6.88 11.63
C GLY A 271 0.93 -5.46 12.22
N GLN A 272 -0.22 -5.01 12.74
CA GLN A 272 -0.30 -3.70 13.42
C GLN A 272 0.54 -3.65 14.69
N LEU A 273 0.63 -4.74 15.44
CA LEU A 273 1.49 -4.84 16.63
C LEU A 273 2.95 -4.62 16.25
N TRP A 274 3.44 -5.37 15.25
CA TRP A 274 4.80 -5.23 14.76
C TRP A 274 5.07 -3.85 14.18
N PHE A 275 4.13 -3.32 13.40
CA PHE A 275 4.24 -1.96 12.85
C PHE A 275 4.39 -0.91 13.95
N ASP A 276 3.57 -0.98 15.00
CA ASP A 276 3.60 -0.01 16.10
C ASP A 276 4.82 -0.22 17.02
N ALA A 277 5.30 -1.46 17.19
CA ALA A 277 6.37 -1.82 18.11
C ALA A 277 7.78 -1.71 17.51
N VAL A 278 7.92 -2.11 16.25
CA VAL A 278 9.21 -2.30 15.56
C VAL A 278 9.38 -1.32 14.40
N GLY A 279 8.28 -0.83 13.83
CA GLY A 279 8.29 0.00 12.64
C GLY A 279 8.02 -0.80 11.37
N LYS A 280 8.31 -0.18 10.23
CA LYS A 280 7.99 -0.75 8.91
C LYS A 280 9.14 -1.61 8.43
N LEU A 281 8.88 -2.82 7.94
CA LEU A 281 9.95 -3.66 7.34
C LEU A 281 10.15 -3.37 5.85
N ALA A 282 9.40 -2.41 5.33
CA ALA A 282 9.57 -1.86 4.01
C ALA A 282 9.04 -0.42 3.98
N PHE A 283 9.71 0.44 3.21
CA PHE A 283 9.30 1.84 3.06
C PHE A 283 9.17 2.23 1.60
N VAL A 284 8.44 3.34 1.38
CA VAL A 284 8.23 3.90 0.05
C VAL A 284 9.10 5.15 -0.08
N HIS A 285 10.04 5.11 -1.02
CA HIS A 285 10.83 6.26 -1.43
C HIS A 285 10.21 6.91 -2.68
N GLU A 286 10.13 8.23 -2.68
CA GLU A 286 9.59 9.03 -3.79
C GLU A 286 10.75 9.66 -4.56
N GLU A 287 10.93 9.24 -5.80
CA GLU A 287 11.98 9.73 -6.69
C GLU A 287 11.38 10.63 -7.76
N SER A 288 12.02 11.78 -7.99
CA SER A 288 11.72 12.62 -9.15
C SER A 288 12.62 12.26 -10.31
N ILE A 289 12.02 12.03 -11.48
CA ILE A 289 12.77 11.69 -12.68
C ILE A 289 13.53 12.92 -13.15
N GLU A 290 14.87 12.81 -13.24
CA GLU A 290 15.74 13.94 -13.63
C GLU A 290 15.97 14.04 -15.14
N LYS A 291 15.90 12.90 -15.83
CA LYS A 291 16.12 12.79 -17.27
C LYS A 291 15.07 11.90 -17.90
N GLU A 292 14.68 12.23 -19.13
CA GLU A 292 13.75 11.41 -19.89
C GLU A 292 14.31 9.99 -20.04
N THR A 293 13.48 9.01 -19.70
CA THR A 293 13.83 7.59 -19.69
C THR A 293 12.59 6.75 -19.91
N TYR A 294 12.71 5.43 -19.84
CA TYR A 294 11.57 4.53 -19.86
C TYR A 294 11.52 3.71 -18.59
N PHE A 295 10.33 3.59 -18.03
CA PHE A 295 10.03 2.68 -16.94
C PHE A 295 9.60 1.34 -17.51
N LYS A 296 10.43 0.32 -17.31
CA LYS A 296 10.08 -1.06 -17.66
C LYS A 296 9.26 -1.64 -16.54
N ALA A 297 7.94 -1.63 -16.73
CA ALA A 297 7.02 -2.39 -15.89
C ALA A 297 7.46 -3.85 -15.85
N GLN A 298 8.01 -4.31 -14.71
CA GLN A 298 8.29 -5.73 -14.48
C GLN A 298 6.98 -6.54 -14.50
N GLU A 299 7.07 -7.88 -14.55
CA GLU A 299 5.91 -8.76 -14.75
C GLU A 299 4.78 -8.57 -13.72
N ASN A 300 5.06 -8.01 -12.53
CA ASN A 300 4.08 -7.76 -11.46
C ASN A 300 3.53 -6.33 -11.42
N PHE A 301 3.62 -5.57 -12.52
CA PHE A 301 3.09 -4.21 -12.59
C PHE A 301 1.57 -4.23 -12.80
N ASP A 302 0.81 -4.20 -11.72
CA ASP A 302 -0.66 -4.14 -11.76
C ASP A 302 -1.11 -2.69 -11.51
N ILE A 303 -1.48 -1.98 -12.58
CA ILE A 303 -2.06 -0.64 -12.48
C ILE A 303 -3.58 -0.76 -12.56
N ASN A 304 -4.16 -1.22 -11.46
CA ASN A 304 -5.60 -1.12 -11.24
C ASN A 304 -5.91 0.33 -10.83
N PHE A 305 -6.09 1.18 -11.84
CA PHE A 305 -6.78 2.47 -11.72
C PHE A 305 -8.29 2.24 -11.66
#